data_AF-A0A2E5EVX7-F1
#
_entry.id   AF-A0A2E5EVX7-F1
#
_cell.length_a   1.000
_cell.length_b   1.000
_cell.length_c   1.000
_cell.angle_alpha   90.00
_cell.angle_beta   90.00
_cell.angle_gamma   90.00
#
_symmetry.space_group_name_H-M   'P 1'
#
loop_
_entity.id
_entity.type
_entity.pdbx_description
1 polymer ?
#
loop_
_entity_poly.entity_id
_entity_poly.type
_entity_poly.pdbx_seq_one_letter_code
_entity_poly.pdbx_strand_id
1 'polypeptide(L)'
;MIKGMFHRFHILFKLLLMYLLLIVGVLVLGQQVLKQLQDYFQSNYYINIDLYQIISGVNIYILLGFLGYVFIILGIYLIDIKGILSHIRVIMAASLEEKKLQDPLSGLVGTRTIREAMHNLENLFGIYRSFDKMKAERIQLELGTLKVLMNGINEGIILVDEKKVVTHINHRAETLLKLIPGEMIGNVIIRNVSDEQFGTDLDLAVTQEKKVLEHKFKETEKGKIRYSMYPIKDKSDQIVRILMIFSEDTNQGDENE
;
A
#
# COMPACT_ATOMS: atom_id res chain seq x y z
N MET A 1 -29.10 -23.57 -12.71
CA MET A 1 -28.16 -24.39 -13.53
C MET A 1 -28.22 -24.03 -15.02
N ILE A 2 -29.40 -23.92 -15.64
CA ILE A 2 -29.58 -23.64 -17.08
C ILE A 2 -29.06 -22.26 -17.54
N LYS A 3 -29.24 -21.19 -16.74
CA LYS A 3 -28.73 -19.83 -17.08
C LYS A 3 -27.20 -19.77 -17.22
N GLY A 4 -26.46 -20.64 -16.52
CA GLY A 4 -24.99 -20.69 -16.60
C GLY A 4 -24.48 -21.34 -17.89
N MET A 5 -25.23 -22.30 -18.46
CA MET A 5 -24.88 -22.94 -19.73
C MET A 5 -25.00 -21.97 -20.90
N PHE A 6 -26.08 -21.17 -20.96
CA PHE A 6 -26.29 -20.21 -22.04
C PHE A 6 -25.18 -19.15 -22.12
N HIS A 7 -24.63 -18.71 -20.98
CA HIS A 7 -23.58 -17.71 -21.00
C HIS A 7 -22.22 -18.27 -21.45
N ARG A 8 -21.88 -19.50 -21.02
CA ARG A 8 -20.67 -20.20 -21.50
C ARG A 8 -20.76 -20.50 -22.99
N PHE A 9 -21.92 -20.90 -23.47
CA PHE A 9 -22.18 -21.10 -24.89
C PHE A 9 -21.93 -19.82 -25.69
N HIS A 10 -22.37 -18.67 -25.20
CA HIS A 10 -22.18 -17.39 -25.88
C HIS A 10 -20.71 -16.95 -25.96
N ILE A 11 -19.89 -17.18 -24.93
CA ILE A 11 -18.45 -16.88 -24.97
C ILE A 11 -17.73 -17.82 -25.93
N LEU A 12 -18.00 -19.13 -25.84
CA LEU A 12 -17.44 -20.13 -26.76
C LEU A 12 -17.86 -19.84 -28.20
N PHE A 13 -19.11 -19.45 -28.42
CA PHE A 13 -19.62 -19.06 -29.74
C PHE A 13 -18.90 -17.84 -30.29
N LYS A 14 -18.68 -16.78 -29.49
CA LYS A 14 -17.92 -15.60 -29.92
C LYS A 14 -16.46 -15.92 -30.25
N LEU A 15 -15.82 -16.78 -29.46
CA LEU A 15 -14.45 -17.21 -29.70
C LEU A 15 -14.35 -18.05 -30.98
N LEU A 16 -15.27 -19.00 -31.14
CA LEU A 16 -15.37 -19.82 -32.34
C LEU A 16 -15.67 -18.97 -33.58
N LEU A 17 -16.57 -17.99 -33.48
CA LEU A 17 -16.86 -17.04 -34.55
C LEU A 17 -15.64 -16.19 -34.91
N MET A 18 -14.91 -15.68 -33.92
CA MET A 18 -13.68 -14.89 -34.14
C MET A 18 -12.62 -15.71 -34.87
N TYR A 19 -12.39 -16.96 -34.45
CA TYR A 19 -11.43 -17.83 -35.11
C TYR A 19 -11.89 -18.28 -36.49
N LEU A 20 -13.19 -18.54 -36.68
CA LEU A 20 -13.76 -18.83 -37.99
C LEU A 20 -13.54 -17.63 -38.93
N LEU A 21 -13.79 -16.41 -38.46
CA LEU A 21 -13.51 -15.18 -39.21
C LEU A 21 -12.01 -15.01 -39.50
N LEU A 22 -11.14 -15.35 -38.55
CA LEU A 22 -9.69 -15.29 -38.75
C LEU A 22 -9.22 -16.32 -39.78
N ILE A 23 -9.71 -17.56 -39.73
CA ILE A 23 -9.44 -18.60 -40.72
C ILE A 23 -9.93 -18.15 -42.10
N VAL A 24 -11.17 -17.65 -42.20
CA VAL A 24 -11.71 -17.12 -43.45
C VAL A 24 -10.87 -15.94 -43.96
N GLY A 25 -10.45 -15.03 -43.08
CA GLY A 25 -9.59 -13.90 -43.43
C GLY A 25 -8.24 -14.35 -43.99
N VAL A 26 -7.59 -15.33 -43.34
CA VAL A 26 -6.32 -15.92 -43.81
C VAL A 26 -6.51 -16.62 -45.16
N LEU A 27 -7.61 -17.37 -45.35
CA LEU A 27 -7.91 -18.03 -46.62
C LEU A 27 -8.15 -17.02 -47.75
N VAL A 28 -8.89 -15.94 -47.50
CA VAL A 28 -9.15 -14.88 -48.49
C VAL A 28 -7.86 -14.14 -48.84
N LEU A 29 -7.03 -13.80 -47.86
CA LEU A 29 -5.72 -13.18 -48.10
C LEU A 29 -4.80 -14.11 -48.89
N GLY A 30 -4.76 -15.39 -48.53
CA GLY A 30 -4.01 -16.41 -49.26
C GLY A 30 -4.47 -16.53 -50.72
N GLN A 31 -5.79 -16.53 -50.95
CA GLN A 31 -6.35 -16.54 -52.30
C GLN A 31 -5.98 -15.30 -53.10
N GLN A 32 -5.97 -14.11 -52.48
CA GLN A 32 -5.54 -12.88 -53.16
C GLN A 32 -4.06 -12.92 -53.55
N VAL A 33 -3.18 -13.38 -52.66
CA VAL A 33 -1.75 -13.53 -52.95
C VAL A 33 -1.52 -14.53 -54.08
N LEU A 34 -2.22 -15.67 -54.04
CA LEU A 34 -2.14 -16.69 -55.10
C LEU A 34 -2.59 -16.15 -56.46
N LYS A 35 -3.68 -15.38 -56.49
CA LYS A 35 -4.15 -14.74 -57.72
C LYS A 35 -3.14 -13.72 -58.26
N GLN A 36 -2.59 -12.87 -57.40
CA GLN A 36 -1.56 -11.90 -57.81
C GLN A 36 -0.31 -12.58 -58.36
N LEU A 37 0.11 -13.70 -57.76
CA LEU A 37 1.21 -14.52 -58.27
C LEU A 37 0.87 -15.10 -59.64
N GLN A 38 -0.32 -15.67 -59.82
CA GLN A 38 -0.76 -16.19 -61.12
C GLN A 38 -0.74 -15.09 -62.20
N ASP A 39 -1.32 -13.93 -61.91
CA ASP A 39 -1.36 -12.78 -62.83
C ASP A 39 0.06 -12.30 -63.19
N TYR A 40 0.98 -12.29 -62.20
CA TYR A 40 2.39 -11.95 -62.41
C TYR A 40 3.14 -12.96 -63.28
N PHE A 41 2.93 -14.26 -63.07
CA PHE A 41 3.57 -15.31 -63.87
C PHE A 41 3.03 -15.37 -65.29
N GLN A 42 1.73 -15.16 -65.48
CA GLN A 42 1.11 -15.16 -66.80
C GLN A 42 1.57 -13.95 -67.63
N SER A 43 1.69 -12.77 -67.01
CA SER A 43 2.10 -11.54 -67.71
C SER A 43 3.60 -11.52 -68.06
N ASN A 44 4.47 -12.03 -67.18
CA ASN A 44 5.92 -11.95 -67.39
C ASN A 44 6.52 -13.19 -68.06
N TYR A 45 5.93 -14.38 -67.84
CA TYR A 45 6.52 -15.65 -68.26
C TYR A 45 5.60 -16.51 -69.15
N TYR A 46 4.36 -16.06 -69.42
CA TYR A 46 3.35 -16.81 -70.19
C TYR A 46 3.03 -18.21 -69.63
N ILE A 47 3.27 -18.45 -68.34
CA ILE A 47 2.96 -19.71 -67.67
C ILE A 47 1.54 -19.62 -67.11
N ASN A 48 0.64 -20.51 -67.54
CA ASN A 48 -0.71 -20.63 -66.98
C ASN A 48 -0.72 -21.65 -65.84
N ILE A 49 -0.84 -21.17 -64.61
CA ILE A 49 -0.92 -22.01 -63.40
C ILE A 49 -2.40 -22.20 -63.05
N ASP A 50 -2.86 -23.46 -63.05
CA ASP A 50 -4.22 -23.80 -62.61
C ASP A 50 -4.30 -23.86 -61.07
N LEU A 51 -4.74 -22.77 -60.45
CA LEU A 51 -4.92 -22.69 -58.99
C LEU A 51 -5.89 -23.73 -58.43
N TYR A 52 -6.88 -24.20 -59.22
CA TYR A 52 -7.84 -25.19 -58.76
C TYR A 52 -7.15 -26.53 -58.47
N GLN A 53 -6.20 -26.93 -59.32
CA GLN A 53 -5.40 -28.13 -59.10
C GLN A 53 -4.57 -28.03 -57.82
N ILE A 54 -3.96 -26.87 -57.56
CA ILE A 54 -3.16 -26.64 -56.34
C ILE A 54 -4.04 -26.72 -55.08
N ILE A 55 -5.22 -26.09 -55.10
CA ILE A 55 -6.15 -26.09 -53.95
C ILE A 55 -6.72 -27.50 -53.72
N SER A 56 -7.11 -28.19 -54.78
CA SER A 56 -7.61 -29.58 -54.69
C SER A 56 -6.53 -30.57 -54.21
N GLY A 57 -5.25 -30.22 -54.38
CA GLY A 57 -4.12 -30.97 -53.85
C GLY A 57 -3.80 -30.70 -52.38
N VAL A 58 -4.42 -29.69 -51.75
CA VAL A 58 -4.24 -29.42 -50.32
C VAL A 58 -4.92 -30.52 -49.51
N ASN A 59 -4.11 -31.27 -48.77
CA ASN A 59 -4.59 -32.39 -47.98
C ASN A 59 -5.48 -31.91 -46.82
N ILE A 60 -6.76 -32.32 -46.81
CA ILE A 60 -7.75 -31.98 -45.78
C ILE A 60 -7.31 -32.33 -44.36
N TYR A 61 -6.42 -33.33 -44.20
CA TYR A 61 -5.85 -33.71 -42.91
C TYR A 61 -4.98 -32.59 -42.30
N ILE A 62 -4.33 -31.75 -43.12
CA ILE A 62 -3.53 -30.61 -42.63
C ILE A 62 -4.43 -29.55 -42.00
N LEU A 63 -5.59 -29.29 -42.62
CA LEU A 63 -6.55 -28.30 -42.13
C LEU A 63 -7.23 -28.75 -40.83
N LEU A 64 -7.61 -30.04 -40.76
CA LEU A 64 -8.09 -30.67 -39.52
C LEU A 64 -7.01 -30.66 -38.42
N GLY A 65 -5.74 -30.91 -38.78
CA GLY A 65 -4.61 -30.83 -37.85
C GLY A 65 -4.42 -29.43 -37.26
N PHE A 66 -4.53 -28.39 -38.09
CA PHE A 66 -4.44 -26.99 -37.64
C PHE A 66 -5.61 -26.63 -36.70
N LEU A 67 -6.84 -27.02 -37.04
CA LEU A 67 -8.00 -26.82 -36.17
C LEU A 67 -7.80 -27.54 -34.82
N GLY A 68 -7.37 -28.79 -34.84
CA GLY A 68 -7.07 -29.56 -33.63
C GLY A 68 -6.02 -28.87 -32.74
N TYR A 69 -4.95 -28.36 -33.35
CA TYR A 69 -3.91 -27.61 -32.65
C TYR A 69 -4.45 -26.34 -31.96
N VAL A 70 -5.29 -25.56 -32.66
CA VAL A 70 -5.92 -24.36 -32.09
C VAL A 70 -6.81 -24.73 -30.90
N PHE A 71 -7.59 -25.81 -30.99
CA PHE A 71 -8.42 -26.29 -29.88
C PHE A 71 -7.59 -26.73 -28.67
N ILE A 72 -6.44 -27.38 -28.89
CA ILE A 72 -5.54 -27.77 -27.80
C ILE A 72 -4.97 -26.54 -27.09
N ILE A 73 -4.47 -25.54 -27.83
CA ILE A 73 -3.98 -24.28 -27.24
C ILE A 73 -5.08 -23.61 -26.41
N LEU A 74 -6.30 -23.57 -26.93
CA LEU A 74 -7.43 -22.97 -26.21
C LEU A 74 -7.75 -23.73 -24.91
N GLY A 75 -7.69 -25.06 -24.95
CA GLY A 75 -7.84 -25.90 -23.76
C GLY A 75 -6.80 -25.57 -22.69
N ILE A 76 -5.52 -25.44 -23.08
CA ILE A 76 -4.42 -25.08 -22.18
C ILE A 76 -4.65 -23.70 -21.57
N TYR A 77 -5.01 -22.71 -22.38
CA TYR A 77 -5.28 -21.34 -21.92
C TYR A 77 -6.42 -21.26 -20.90
N LEU A 78 -7.50 -22.03 -21.11
CA LEU A 78 -8.62 -22.07 -20.17
C LEU A 78 -8.25 -22.74 -18.84
N ILE A 79 -7.40 -23.76 -18.87
CA ILE A 79 -6.89 -24.42 -17.66
C ILE A 79 -6.01 -23.45 -16.87
N ASP A 80 -5.11 -22.72 -17.54
CA ASP A 80 -4.20 -21.77 -16.91
C ASP A 80 -4.96 -20.63 -16.21
N ILE A 81 -5.94 -20.01 -16.88
CA ILE A 81 -6.82 -19.00 -16.26
C ILE A 81 -7.49 -19.54 -15.01
N LYS A 82 -8.00 -20.78 -15.06
CA LYS A 82 -8.65 -21.41 -13.91
C LYS A 82 -7.67 -21.62 -12.75
N GLY A 83 -6.42 -22.00 -13.06
CA GLY A 83 -5.33 -22.12 -12.09
C GLY A 83 -5.02 -20.79 -11.42
N ILE A 84 -4.84 -19.72 -12.20
CA ILE A 84 -4.59 -18.37 -11.70
C ILE A 84 -5.73 -17.91 -10.78
N LEU A 85 -6.99 -18.05 -11.21
CA LEU A 85 -8.15 -17.68 -10.39
C LEU A 85 -8.23 -18.45 -9.07
N SER A 86 -7.88 -19.74 -9.10
CA SER A 86 -7.81 -20.55 -7.88
C SER A 86 -6.71 -20.07 -6.94
N HIS A 87 -5.54 -19.71 -7.48
CA HIS A 87 -4.42 -19.22 -6.68
C HIS A 87 -4.72 -17.86 -6.03
N ILE A 88 -5.28 -16.92 -6.81
CA ILE A 88 -5.72 -15.62 -6.29
C ILE A 88 -6.76 -15.83 -5.18
N ARG A 89 -7.71 -16.77 -5.33
CA ARG A 89 -8.69 -17.08 -4.28
C ARG A 89 -8.04 -17.53 -2.98
N VAL A 90 -7.05 -18.42 -3.03
CA VAL A 90 -6.36 -18.91 -1.82
C VAL A 90 -5.63 -17.78 -1.12
N ILE A 91 -4.89 -16.95 -1.87
CA ILE A 91 -4.19 -15.79 -1.32
C ILE A 91 -5.19 -14.81 -0.69
N MET A 92 -6.29 -14.51 -1.39
CA MET A 92 -7.30 -13.58 -0.89
C MET A 92 -8.00 -14.11 0.36
N ALA A 93 -8.35 -15.38 0.41
CA ALA A 93 -8.98 -16.00 1.58
C ALA A 93 -8.06 -15.88 2.82
N ALA A 94 -6.77 -16.19 2.65
CA ALA A 94 -5.78 -16.05 3.72
C ALA A 94 -5.65 -14.60 4.21
N SER A 95 -5.57 -13.62 3.30
CA SER A 95 -5.48 -12.21 3.68
C SER A 95 -6.75 -11.63 4.30
N LEU A 96 -7.92 -12.18 3.97
CA LEU A 96 -9.20 -11.79 4.56
C LEU A 96 -9.41 -12.39 5.95
N GLU A 97 -9.00 -13.65 6.14
CA GLU A 97 -9.00 -14.35 7.42
C GLU A 97 -8.11 -13.63 8.44
N GLU A 98 -6.90 -13.23 8.05
CA GLU A 98 -5.98 -12.43 8.88
C GLU A 98 -6.64 -11.13 9.38
N LYS A 99 -7.50 -10.52 8.56
CA LYS A 99 -8.20 -9.28 8.88
C LYS A 99 -9.58 -9.48 9.52
N LYS A 100 -9.97 -10.73 9.82
CA LYS A 100 -11.30 -11.10 10.38
C LYS A 100 -12.48 -10.55 9.57
N LEU A 101 -12.31 -10.37 8.27
CA LEU A 101 -13.37 -9.89 7.39
C LEU A 101 -14.27 -11.06 6.98
N GLN A 102 -15.59 -10.85 6.96
CA GLN A 102 -16.51 -11.83 6.38
C GLN A 102 -16.11 -12.08 4.93
N ASP A 103 -16.01 -13.36 4.56
CA ASP A 103 -15.56 -13.77 3.23
C ASP A 103 -16.50 -13.23 2.14
N PRO A 104 -16.14 -12.12 1.45
CA PRO A 104 -16.95 -11.58 0.37
C PRO A 104 -16.87 -12.50 -0.86
N LEU A 105 -16.02 -13.53 -0.81
CA LEU A 105 -15.76 -14.50 -1.86
C LEU A 105 -16.52 -15.81 -1.64
N SER A 106 -17.40 -15.91 -0.64
CA SER A 106 -18.27 -17.09 -0.46
C SER A 106 -19.13 -17.39 -1.71
N GLY A 107 -19.36 -16.40 -2.59
CA GLY A 107 -20.02 -16.55 -3.89
C GLY A 107 -19.12 -16.98 -5.07
N LEU A 108 -17.81 -17.16 -4.90
CA LEU A 108 -16.87 -17.52 -5.98
C LEU A 108 -16.97 -18.98 -6.46
N VAL A 109 -17.81 -19.80 -5.81
CA VAL A 109 -18.06 -21.18 -6.23
C VAL A 109 -19.04 -21.19 -7.40
N GLY A 110 -18.53 -20.87 -8.60
CA GLY A 110 -19.21 -21.26 -9.83
C GLY A 110 -19.04 -20.31 -10.99
N THR A 111 -18.01 -20.51 -11.82
CA THR A 111 -18.03 -20.19 -13.26
C THR A 111 -18.69 -18.88 -13.68
N ARG A 112 -18.36 -17.77 -13.01
CA ARG A 112 -18.82 -16.45 -13.40
C ARG A 112 -17.69 -15.66 -14.05
N THR A 113 -18.10 -14.75 -14.91
CA THR A 113 -17.31 -13.97 -15.86
C THR A 113 -16.16 -13.24 -15.16
N ILE A 114 -15.02 -13.10 -15.86
CA ILE A 114 -13.85 -12.31 -15.40
C ILE A 114 -14.28 -10.94 -14.87
N ARG A 115 -15.34 -10.34 -15.43
CA ARG A 115 -15.93 -9.08 -14.97
C ARG A 115 -16.40 -9.10 -13.51
N GLU A 116 -17.05 -10.17 -13.04
CA GLU A 116 -17.47 -10.27 -11.64
C GLU A 116 -16.27 -10.50 -10.71
N ALA A 117 -15.28 -11.28 -11.15
CA ALA A 117 -14.02 -11.42 -10.41
C ALA A 117 -13.28 -10.07 -10.29
N MET A 118 -13.26 -9.28 -11.36
CA MET A 118 -12.69 -7.92 -11.36
C MET A 118 -13.48 -6.97 -10.45
N HIS A 119 -14.81 -7.00 -10.50
CA HIS A 119 -15.63 -6.15 -9.63
C HIS A 119 -15.46 -6.49 -8.15
N ASN A 120 -15.32 -7.78 -7.81
CA ASN A 120 -15.06 -8.19 -6.44
C ASN A 120 -13.64 -7.82 -5.97
N LEU A 121 -12.64 -7.91 -6.87
CA LEU A 121 -11.29 -7.40 -6.59
C LEU A 121 -11.31 -5.88 -6.35
N GLU A 122 -12.05 -5.13 -7.16
CA GLU A 122 -12.23 -3.69 -6.99
C GLU A 122 -12.86 -3.36 -5.62
N ASN A 123 -13.91 -4.08 -5.22
CA ASN A 123 -14.54 -3.94 -3.90
C ASN A 123 -13.55 -4.26 -2.76
N LEU A 124 -12.74 -5.32 -2.92
CA LEU A 124 -11.70 -5.67 -1.95
C LEU A 124 -10.65 -4.57 -1.83
N PHE A 125 -10.14 -4.04 -2.95
CA PHE A 125 -9.21 -2.90 -2.92
C PHE A 125 -9.85 -1.66 -2.28
N GLY A 126 -11.15 -1.45 -2.49
CA GLY A 126 -11.94 -0.44 -1.79
C GLY A 126 -11.93 -0.63 -0.27
N ILE A 127 -12.18 -1.85 0.21
CA ILE A 127 -12.12 -2.20 1.63
C ILE A 127 -10.71 -1.96 2.17
N TYR A 128 -9.66 -2.40 1.47
CA TYR A 128 -8.26 -2.16 1.87
C TYR A 128 -7.95 -0.67 2.02
N ARG A 129 -8.32 0.16 1.03
CA ARG A 129 -8.15 1.62 1.11
C ARG A 129 -8.92 2.22 2.28
N SER A 130 -10.13 1.74 2.55
CA SER A 130 -10.94 2.19 3.69
C SER A 130 -10.28 1.85 5.03
N PHE A 131 -9.65 0.68 5.15
CA PHE A 131 -8.92 0.30 6.37
C PHE A 131 -7.70 1.19 6.61
N ASP A 132 -6.91 1.45 5.58
CA ASP A 132 -5.73 2.31 5.71
C ASP A 132 -6.14 3.74 6.08
N LYS A 133 -7.22 4.24 5.48
CA LYS A 133 -7.81 5.53 5.85
C LYS A 133 -8.27 5.55 7.31
N MET A 134 -9.00 4.54 7.77
CA MET A 134 -9.48 4.45 9.16
C MET A 134 -8.32 4.35 10.16
N LYS A 135 -7.24 3.63 9.84
CA LYS A 135 -6.03 3.59 10.67
C LYS A 135 -5.38 4.98 10.76
N ALA A 136 -5.23 5.67 9.64
CA ALA A 136 -4.66 7.01 9.62
C ALA A 136 -5.53 8.00 10.43
N GLU A 137 -6.85 7.97 10.25
CA GLU A 137 -7.80 8.79 11.01
C GLU A 137 -7.73 8.50 12.52
N ARG A 138 -7.67 7.22 12.90
CA ARG A 138 -7.53 6.83 14.31
C ARG A 138 -6.22 7.35 14.91
N ILE A 139 -5.10 7.18 14.21
CA ILE A 139 -3.80 7.71 14.65
C ILE A 139 -3.87 9.23 14.79
N GLN A 140 -4.53 9.92 13.85
CA GLN A 140 -4.70 11.37 13.90
C GLN A 140 -5.54 11.81 15.10
N LEU A 141 -6.62 11.09 15.43
CA LEU A 141 -7.44 11.34 16.62
C LEU A 141 -6.67 11.10 17.92
N GLU A 142 -5.88 10.02 17.99
CA GLU A 142 -5.03 9.71 19.14
C GLU A 142 -3.96 10.80 19.32
N LEU A 143 -3.27 11.22 18.25
CA LEU A 143 -2.32 12.34 18.27
C LEU A 143 -2.98 13.66 18.67
N GLY A 144 -4.19 13.92 18.17
CA GLY A 144 -4.97 15.11 18.54
C GLY A 144 -5.29 15.13 20.03
N THR A 145 -5.77 14.01 20.56
CA THR A 145 -6.08 13.85 22.00
C THR A 145 -4.83 14.03 22.85
N LEU A 146 -3.70 13.40 22.47
CA LEU A 146 -2.42 13.56 23.17
C LEU A 146 -1.97 15.02 23.18
N LYS A 147 -2.12 15.75 22.08
CA LYS A 147 -1.77 17.18 22.01
C LYS A 147 -2.63 18.02 22.95
N VAL A 148 -3.92 17.73 23.04
CA VAL A 148 -4.82 18.42 23.99
C VAL A 148 -4.39 18.13 25.43
N LEU A 149 -4.12 16.86 25.76
CA LEU A 149 -3.67 16.46 27.10
C LEU A 149 -2.35 17.13 27.48
N MET A 150 -1.33 17.09 26.61
CA MET A 150 -0.04 17.72 26.87
C MET A 150 -0.15 19.24 27.10
N ASN A 151 -1.09 19.91 26.42
CA ASN A 151 -1.34 21.34 26.62
C ASN A 151 -2.19 21.65 27.86
N GLY A 152 -2.92 20.67 28.39
CA GLY A 152 -3.75 20.82 29.60
C GLY A 152 -3.01 20.57 30.91
N ILE A 153 -1.79 20.04 30.86
CA ILE A 153 -0.97 19.76 32.05
C ILE A 153 -0.26 21.06 32.49
N ASN A 154 -0.19 21.29 33.81
CA ASN A 154 0.44 22.48 34.42
C ASN A 154 1.98 22.43 34.46
N GLU A 155 2.58 21.42 33.84
CA GLU A 155 4.01 21.19 33.70
C GLU A 155 4.47 21.55 32.28
N GLY A 156 5.71 22.01 32.15
CA GLY A 156 6.33 22.22 30.86
C GLY A 156 6.77 20.90 30.25
N ILE A 157 6.30 20.57 29.05
CA ILE A 157 6.65 19.35 28.34
C ILE A 157 7.42 19.71 27.07
N ILE A 158 8.59 19.10 26.89
CA ILE A 158 9.39 19.18 25.66
C ILE A 158 9.77 17.77 25.21
N LEU A 159 9.57 17.48 23.93
CA LEU A 159 10.09 16.28 23.29
C LEU A 159 11.24 16.65 22.36
N VAL A 160 12.39 16.00 22.53
CA VAL A 160 13.53 16.11 21.61
C VAL A 160 13.84 14.77 20.95
N ASP A 161 14.42 14.80 19.77
CA ASP A 161 14.96 13.60 19.10
C ASP A 161 16.36 13.23 19.63
N GLU A 162 16.93 12.15 19.09
CA GLU A 162 18.30 11.69 19.37
C GLU A 162 19.38 12.76 19.09
N LYS A 163 19.09 13.72 18.20
CA LYS A 163 19.97 14.83 17.83
C LYS A 163 19.73 16.07 18.67
N LYS A 164 18.91 15.96 19.73
CA LYS A 164 18.56 17.02 20.68
C LYS A 164 17.77 18.15 20.01
N VAL A 165 17.13 17.88 18.87
CA VAL A 165 16.25 18.79 18.15
C VAL A 165 14.85 18.69 18.73
N VAL A 166 14.24 19.84 19.03
CA VAL A 166 12.89 19.90 19.60
C VAL A 166 11.87 19.49 18.54
N THR A 167 11.13 18.43 18.83
CA THR A 167 10.04 17.91 17.99
C THR A 167 8.67 18.36 18.48
N HIS A 168 8.54 18.61 19.78
CA HIS A 168 7.32 19.13 20.38
C HIS A 168 7.63 19.97 21.62
N ILE A 169 6.82 20.98 21.85
CA ILE A 169 6.85 21.80 23.06
C ILE A 169 5.42 22.24 23.38
N ASN A 170 5.02 22.14 24.66
CA ASN A 170 3.74 22.65 25.11
C ASN A 170 3.84 24.12 25.55
N HIS A 171 2.69 24.80 25.64
CA HIS A 171 2.65 26.23 25.98
C HIS A 171 3.23 26.55 27.36
N ARG A 172 3.09 25.61 28.32
CA ARG A 172 3.61 25.77 29.67
C ARG A 172 5.14 25.78 29.69
N ALA A 173 5.80 24.94 28.89
CA ALA A 173 7.26 24.93 28.76
C ALA A 173 7.77 26.23 28.14
N GLU A 174 7.11 26.74 27.10
CA GLU A 174 7.45 28.03 26.49
C GLU A 174 7.38 29.15 27.54
N THR A 175 6.33 29.14 28.37
CA THR A 175 6.15 30.14 29.43
C THR A 175 7.20 30.01 30.54
N LEU A 176 7.45 28.78 31.04
CA LEU A 176 8.38 28.52 32.14
C LEU A 176 9.82 28.85 31.75
N LEU A 177 10.20 28.51 30.52
CA LEU A 177 11.55 28.71 30.01
C LEU A 177 11.73 30.07 29.31
N LYS A 178 10.66 30.88 29.23
CA LYS A 178 10.61 32.18 28.51
C LYS A 178 11.06 32.05 27.05
N LEU A 179 10.67 30.96 26.40
CA LEU A 179 10.96 30.69 24.99
C LEU A 179 9.88 31.32 24.10
N ILE A 180 10.27 31.71 22.89
CA ILE A 180 9.35 32.30 21.91
C ILE A 180 8.46 31.19 21.32
N PRO A 181 7.12 31.36 21.35
CA PRO A 181 6.22 30.33 20.84
C PRO A 181 6.48 29.95 19.39
N GLY A 182 6.59 28.64 19.15
CA GLY A 182 6.78 28.08 17.80
C GLY A 182 8.17 28.22 17.19
N GLU A 183 9.07 29.03 17.76
CA GLU A 183 10.46 29.17 17.25
C GLU A 183 11.35 27.98 17.65
N MET A 184 10.98 27.29 18.73
CA MET A 184 11.79 26.20 19.27
C MET A 184 11.73 24.93 18.43
N ILE A 185 10.64 24.68 17.71
CA ILE A 185 10.44 23.45 16.94
C ILE A 185 11.45 23.41 15.78
N GLY A 186 12.19 22.31 15.67
CA GLY A 186 13.24 22.14 14.65
C GLY A 186 14.61 22.71 15.04
N ASN A 187 14.72 23.34 16.21
CA ASN A 187 15.98 23.85 16.74
C ASN A 187 16.57 22.93 17.82
N VAL A 188 17.90 22.98 17.97
CA VAL A 188 18.62 22.26 19.02
C VAL A 188 18.34 22.92 20.38
N ILE A 189 17.83 22.15 21.35
CA ILE A 189 17.37 22.69 22.64
C ILE A 189 18.47 23.41 23.42
N ILE A 190 19.70 22.88 23.40
CA ILE A 190 20.83 23.39 24.19
C ILE A 190 21.24 24.80 23.74
N ARG A 191 20.95 25.20 22.50
CA ARG A 191 21.27 26.56 22.02
C ARG A 191 20.40 27.64 22.67
N ASN A 192 19.24 27.26 23.17
CA ASN A 192 18.25 28.18 23.74
C ASN A 192 18.15 28.07 25.27
N VAL A 193 18.84 27.09 25.86
CA VAL A 193 18.87 26.82 27.29
C VAL A 193 20.31 26.89 27.78
N SER A 194 20.66 28.00 28.41
CA SER A 194 22.02 28.29 28.90
C SER A 194 22.26 27.68 30.29
N ASP A 195 22.25 26.35 30.39
CA ASP A 195 22.59 25.62 31.61
C ASP A 195 23.50 24.42 31.27
N GLU A 196 24.72 24.41 31.82
CA GLU A 196 25.73 23.38 31.53
C GLU A 196 25.36 22.01 32.11
N GLN A 197 24.70 22.00 33.27
CA GLN A 197 24.25 20.79 33.92
C GLN A 197 23.13 20.14 33.11
N PHE A 198 22.18 20.94 32.62
CA PHE A 198 21.11 20.51 31.71
C PHE A 198 21.66 19.87 30.43
N GLY A 199 22.68 20.48 29.81
CA GLY A 199 23.33 19.91 28.63
C GLY A 199 23.97 18.55 28.93
N THR A 200 24.66 18.44 30.06
CA THR A 200 25.29 17.19 30.50
C THR A 200 24.26 16.10 30.78
N ASP A 201 23.18 16.45 31.48
CA ASP A 201 22.10 15.52 31.83
C ASP A 201 21.32 15.05 30.59
N LEU A 202 21.15 15.92 29.60
CA LEU A 202 20.59 15.55 28.31
C LEU A 202 21.50 14.56 27.58
N ASP A 203 22.81 14.76 27.61
CA ASP A 203 23.78 13.87 26.96
C ASP A 203 23.82 12.50 27.64
N LEU A 204 23.66 12.46 28.96
CA LEU A 204 23.50 11.22 29.72
C LEU A 204 22.20 10.51 29.34
N ALA A 205 21.09 11.24 29.18
CA ALA A 205 19.82 10.66 28.78
C ALA A 205 19.83 10.12 27.34
N VAL A 206 20.51 10.80 26.40
CA VAL A 206 20.66 10.34 25.00
C VAL A 206 21.64 9.18 24.89
N THR A 207 22.81 9.27 25.53
CA THR A 207 23.92 8.35 25.25
C THR A 207 23.95 7.16 26.18
N GLN A 208 23.55 7.36 27.44
CA GLN A 208 23.60 6.32 28.48
C GLN A 208 22.22 5.79 28.86
N GLU A 209 21.15 6.25 28.20
CA GLU A 209 19.75 5.84 28.46
C GLU A 209 19.31 6.06 29.92
N LYS A 210 19.98 6.95 30.65
CA LYS A 210 19.67 7.20 32.04
C LYS A 210 18.54 8.18 32.18
N LYS A 211 17.58 7.84 33.05
CA LYS A 211 16.55 8.77 33.49
C LYS A 211 17.18 9.79 34.43
N VAL A 212 16.87 11.06 34.23
CA VAL A 212 17.27 12.17 35.10
C VAL A 212 16.01 12.65 35.81
N LEU A 213 16.04 12.78 37.13
CA LEU A 213 14.86 13.06 37.95
C LEU A 213 15.07 14.28 38.83
N GLU A 214 14.15 15.24 38.74
CA GLU A 214 14.04 16.39 39.65
C GLU A 214 15.31 17.22 39.82
N HIS A 215 16.14 17.29 38.78
CA HIS A 215 17.31 18.15 38.81
C HIS A 215 16.89 19.62 38.81
N LYS A 216 17.62 20.45 39.56
CA LYS A 216 17.34 21.88 39.64
C LYS A 216 17.75 22.54 38.33
N PHE A 217 16.86 23.35 37.77
CA PHE A 217 17.12 24.10 36.55
C PHE A 217 17.44 25.56 36.88
N LYS A 218 16.46 26.32 37.35
CA LYS A 218 16.59 27.75 37.60
C LYS A 218 15.62 28.20 38.68
N GLU A 219 16.03 29.19 39.45
CA GLU A 219 15.16 29.88 40.40
C GLU A 219 14.46 31.04 39.68
N THR A 220 13.13 31.07 39.75
CA THR A 220 12.29 32.16 39.23
C THR A 220 11.68 32.94 40.40
N GLU A 221 11.11 34.10 40.12
CA GLU A 221 10.38 34.91 41.12
C GLU A 221 9.20 34.14 41.77
N LYS A 222 8.75 33.05 41.15
CA LYS A 222 7.58 32.26 41.57
C LYS A 222 7.93 30.91 42.21
N GLY A 223 9.19 30.48 42.15
CA GLY A 223 9.62 29.20 42.72
C GLY A 223 10.88 28.63 42.07
N LYS A 224 11.21 27.38 42.43
CA LYS A 224 12.34 26.65 41.83
C LYS A 224 11.83 25.78 40.70
N ILE A 225 12.38 25.95 39.50
CA ILE A 225 12.07 25.06 38.38
C ILE A 225 12.94 23.81 38.51
N ARG A 226 12.30 22.66 38.51
CA ARG A 226 12.93 21.34 38.43
C ARG A 226 12.65 20.73 37.06
N TYR A 227 13.51 19.83 36.62
CA TYR A 227 13.28 19.07 35.40
C TYR A 227 13.59 17.59 35.57
N SER A 228 12.89 16.80 34.78
CA SER A 228 13.09 15.36 34.65
C SER A 228 13.19 14.99 33.18
N MET A 229 14.08 14.07 32.85
CA MET A 229 14.30 13.58 31.49
C MET A 229 14.08 12.08 31.41
N TYR A 230 13.28 11.64 30.45
CA TYR A 230 12.92 10.25 30.22
C TYR A 230 13.21 9.87 28.77
N PRO A 231 14.18 8.98 28.50
CA PRO A 231 14.37 8.43 27.17
C PRO A 231 13.19 7.52 26.81
N ILE A 232 12.62 7.74 25.62
CA ILE A 232 11.55 6.95 25.02
C ILE A 232 12.17 6.07 23.95
N LYS A 233 11.98 4.76 24.10
CA LYS A 233 12.51 3.76 23.19
C LYS A 233 11.43 3.20 22.25
N ASP A 234 11.83 2.80 21.05
CA ASP A 234 10.99 1.99 20.16
C ASP A 234 10.99 0.51 20.58
N LYS A 235 10.18 -0.31 19.90
CA LYS A 235 10.16 -1.77 19.99
C LYS A 235 11.51 -2.43 19.72
N SER A 236 12.42 -1.74 19.04
CA SER A 236 13.79 -2.18 18.78
C SER A 236 14.79 -1.74 19.84
N ASP A 237 14.32 -1.21 20.98
CA ASP A 237 15.12 -0.71 22.11
C ASP A 237 16.05 0.47 21.80
N GLN A 238 15.88 1.10 20.63
CA GLN A 238 16.58 2.33 20.27
C GLN A 238 15.86 3.56 20.81
N ILE A 239 16.59 4.54 21.33
CA ILE A 239 16.02 5.83 21.75
C ILE A 239 15.49 6.56 20.52
N VAL A 240 14.20 6.85 20.51
CA VAL A 240 13.58 7.65 19.46
C VAL A 240 13.48 9.11 19.88
N ARG A 241 13.17 9.34 21.17
CA ARG A 241 12.93 10.66 21.74
C ARG A 241 13.32 10.73 23.20
N ILE A 242 13.49 11.94 23.70
CA ILE A 242 13.56 12.22 25.14
C ILE A 242 12.40 13.12 25.50
N LEU A 243 11.65 12.69 26.51
CA LEU A 243 10.62 13.49 27.17
C LEU A 243 11.25 14.25 28.32
N MET A 244 11.22 15.57 28.22
CA MET A 244 11.61 16.49 29.28
C MET A 244 10.36 17.08 29.91
N ILE A 245 10.27 17.00 31.23
CA ILE A 245 9.19 17.56 32.04
C ILE A 245 9.80 18.61 32.95
N PHE A 246 9.24 19.81 32.95
CA PHE A 246 9.62 20.93 33.80
C PHE A 246 8.48 21.22 34.76
N SER A 247 8.76 21.12 36.05
CA SER A 247 7.81 21.43 37.12
C SER A 247 8.27 22.67 37.88
N GLU A 248 7.32 23.49 38.29
CA GLU A 248 7.57 24.65 39.15
C GLU A 248 7.24 24.24 40.58
N ASP A 249 8.25 24.28 41.44
CA ASP A 249 8.10 24.02 42.86
C ASP A 249 7.59 25.30 43.53
N THR A 250 6.27 25.43 43.61
CA THR A 250 5.66 26.48 44.41
C THR A 250 5.88 26.13 45.88
N ASN A 251 6.84 26.78 46.52
CA ASN A 251 6.91 26.86 47.99
C ASN A 251 5.63 27.56 48.49
N GLN A 252 4.53 26.84 48.62
CA GLN A 252 3.46 27.17 49.56
C GLN A 252 3.76 26.39 50.84
N GLY A 253 3.88 27.13 51.94
CA GLY A 253 4.46 26.62 53.18
C GLY A 253 3.64 25.53 53.84
N ASP A 254 4.32 24.41 54.10
CA ASP A 254 4.03 23.49 55.21
C ASP A 254 5.13 23.65 56.28
N GLU A 255 5.43 24.90 56.63
CA GLU A 255 6.08 25.26 57.90
C GLU A 255 5.05 26.04 58.73
N ASN A 256 3.99 25.36 59.17
CA ASN A 256 3.21 25.61 60.39
C ASN A 256 1.96 24.72 60.40
N GLU A 257 2.11 23.48 60.88
CA GLU A 257 1.16 22.83 61.81
C GLU A 257 1.88 21.76 62.62
#